data_AF-A0A813KEE6-F1
#
_entry.id   AF-A0A813KEE6-F1
#
_cell.length_a   1.000
_cell.length_b   1.000
_cell.length_c   1.000
_cell.angle_alpha   90.00
_cell.angle_beta   90.00
_cell.angle_gamma   90.00
#
_symmetry.space_group_name_H-M   'P 1'
#
loop_
_entity.id
_entity.type
_entity.pdbx_description
1 polymer ?
#
loop_
_entity_poly.entity_id
_entity_poly.type
_entity_poly.pdbx_seq_one_letter_code
_entity_poly.pdbx_strand_id
1 'polypeptide(L)'
;QVAPGDRLVLEEDRIRRVAEAWHFFEVLIGVCDRDDSACDAQQCSSCRVPPMLESKRSARQPVVGKPSSESSDVHVDVAAEEDTHRLVSAGSRPPRSDSRRCVVNAVWLEEHMGIVRSTMGPHVDQLRPALDVVGCQFNASGLTLDDALGGRSQDDACEALRCFLANIQVWGSLGSLREPRPPGVDWETELFLAKGSNPCDRPELAAKLSRIAAQQTPDRLSDYHRQLSRAGVAHVRREFRQHLEGLRRSLEPTALGDDGQLCAALLGHLREVENFMTTIYRFFKCVDIGGSGSVPPPPPPFPTDGLSGSRSSGSGSSAQASSRTEAGSDDSEEGRMETASMRQLLPNIDRAKAGYVATVHCGHNGVMTDGELQLLALHIRACGFGKYADGADVSSSITSTGRVQPQL
;
A
#
# COMPACT_ATOMS: atom_id res chain seq x y z
N GLN A 1 -1.84 -10.50 25.87
CA GLN A 1 -2.94 -10.67 24.89
C GLN A 1 -3.23 -9.29 24.31
N VAL A 2 -3.16 -9.16 22.99
CA VAL A 2 -3.49 -7.93 22.25
C VAL A 2 -5.02 -7.74 22.24
N ALA A 3 -5.53 -6.53 22.46
CA ALA A 3 -6.97 -6.29 22.57
C ALA A 3 -7.67 -6.61 21.24
N PRO A 4 -8.95 -7.02 21.24
CA PRO A 4 -9.64 -7.42 20.01
C PRO A 4 -9.67 -6.34 18.92
N GLY A 5 -9.70 -5.05 19.30
CA GLY A 5 -9.70 -3.92 18.36
C GLY A 5 -8.35 -3.63 17.68
N ASP A 6 -7.29 -4.27 18.16
CA ASP A 6 -5.92 -4.02 17.74
C ASP A 6 -5.43 -5.03 16.70
N ARG A 7 -6.30 -5.98 16.35
CA ARG A 7 -5.97 -7.08 15.44
C ARG A 7 -6.55 -6.78 14.07
N LEU A 8 -5.72 -6.96 13.05
CA LEU A 8 -6.17 -7.00 11.67
C LEU A 8 -6.85 -8.35 11.44
N VAL A 9 -8.13 -8.44 11.81
CA VAL A 9 -8.95 -9.63 11.57
C VAL A 9 -9.78 -9.39 10.32
N LEU A 10 -9.49 -10.16 9.27
CA LEU A 10 -10.40 -10.28 8.14
C LEU A 10 -11.29 -11.50 8.33
N GLU A 11 -12.55 -11.36 7.96
CA GLU A 11 -13.47 -12.49 7.89
C GLU A 11 -12.95 -13.53 6.87
N GLU A 12 -13.15 -14.80 7.19
CA GLU A 12 -12.70 -15.92 6.36
C GLU A 12 -13.24 -15.84 4.92
N ASP A 13 -14.51 -15.46 4.79
CA ASP A 13 -15.13 -15.30 3.46
C ASP A 13 -14.46 -14.19 2.64
N ARG A 14 -13.90 -13.18 3.31
CA ARG A 14 -13.20 -12.10 2.62
C ARG A 14 -11.81 -12.52 2.17
N ILE A 15 -11.09 -13.29 2.99
CA ILE A 15 -9.82 -13.91 2.61
C ILE A 15 -10.04 -14.77 1.35
N ARG A 16 -11.08 -15.61 1.36
CA ARG A 16 -11.45 -16.46 0.21
C ARG A 16 -11.77 -15.65 -1.05
N ARG A 17 -12.55 -14.57 -0.94
CA ARG A 17 -12.89 -13.70 -2.08
C ARG A 17 -11.67 -13.01 -2.70
N VAL A 18 -10.71 -12.59 -1.88
CA VAL A 18 -9.46 -11.98 -2.37
C VAL A 18 -8.60 -13.01 -3.10
N ALA A 19 -8.45 -14.21 -2.53
CA ALA A 19 -7.73 -15.30 -3.18
C ALA A 19 -8.39 -15.71 -4.51
N GLU A 20 -9.72 -15.81 -4.55
CA GLU A 20 -10.48 -16.09 -5.76
C GLU A 20 -10.30 -14.99 -6.82
N ALA A 21 -10.37 -13.71 -6.42
CA ALA A 21 -10.12 -12.59 -7.31
C ALA A 21 -8.71 -12.63 -7.90
N TRP A 22 -7.69 -12.95 -7.10
CA TRP A 22 -6.31 -13.04 -7.57
C TRP A 22 -6.15 -14.16 -8.61
N HIS A 23 -6.66 -15.35 -8.29
CA HIS A 23 -6.65 -16.48 -9.20
C HIS A 23 -7.39 -16.19 -10.52
N PHE A 24 -8.52 -15.48 -10.44
CA PHE A 24 -9.24 -15.02 -11.63
C PHE A 24 -8.37 -14.16 -12.55
N PHE A 25 -7.59 -13.23 -11.99
CA PHE A 25 -6.71 -12.37 -12.77
C PHE A 25 -5.53 -13.14 -13.39
N GLU A 26 -4.93 -14.09 -12.66
CA GLU A 26 -3.84 -14.93 -13.20
C GLU A 26 -4.32 -15.70 -14.44
N VAL A 27 -5.50 -16.32 -14.36
CA VAL A 27 -6.08 -17.07 -15.48
C VAL A 27 -6.44 -16.13 -16.62
N LEU A 28 -7.06 -14.97 -16.33
CA LEU A 28 -7.42 -14.00 -17.36
C LEU A 28 -6.20 -13.50 -18.14
N ILE A 29 -5.13 -13.13 -17.44
CA ILE A 29 -3.87 -12.67 -18.05
C ILE A 29 -3.23 -13.82 -18.83
N GLY A 30 -3.17 -15.02 -18.25
CA GLY A 30 -2.64 -16.21 -18.94
C GLY A 30 -3.40 -16.56 -20.22
N VAL A 31 -4.72 -16.39 -20.25
CA VAL A 31 -5.54 -16.56 -21.46
C VAL A 31 -5.19 -15.50 -22.51
N CYS A 32 -4.98 -14.25 -22.11
CA CYS A 32 -4.60 -13.15 -23.01
C CYS A 32 -3.17 -13.30 -23.56
N ASP A 33 -2.25 -13.88 -22.79
CA ASP A 33 -0.84 -14.05 -23.18
C ASP A 33 -0.54 -15.29 -24.00
N ARG A 34 -1.48 -16.24 -24.08
CA ARG A 34 -1.35 -17.39 -24.97
C ARG A 34 -1.47 -16.93 -26.41
N ASP A 35 -0.33 -16.63 -27.04
CA ASP A 35 -0.24 -16.33 -28.47
C ASP A 35 -0.94 -17.41 -29.31
N ASP A 36 -1.82 -17.01 -30.23
CA ASP A 36 -2.42 -17.89 -31.25
C ASP A 36 -1.40 -18.40 -32.30
N SER A 37 -0.11 -18.19 -32.04
CA SER A 37 1.02 -18.63 -32.87
C SER A 37 1.05 -20.14 -33.13
N ALA A 38 0.29 -20.94 -32.37
CA ALA A 38 0.12 -22.37 -32.62
C ALA A 38 -0.71 -22.69 -33.88
N CYS A 39 -1.54 -21.76 -34.39
CA CYS A 39 -2.40 -22.03 -35.54
C CYS A 39 -1.75 -21.81 -36.92
N ASP A 40 -0.62 -21.08 -37.00
CA ASP A 40 0.05 -20.81 -38.29
C ASP A 40 1.31 -21.67 -38.55
N ALA A 41 1.74 -22.49 -37.60
CA ALA A 41 2.90 -23.37 -37.78
C ALA A 41 2.63 -24.63 -38.64
N GLN A 42 1.39 -24.87 -39.07
CA GLN A 42 1.01 -26.10 -39.79
C GLN A 42 0.94 -25.97 -41.32
N GLN A 43 1.32 -24.82 -41.90
CA GLN A 43 1.38 -24.62 -43.37
C GLN A 43 2.65 -23.88 -43.85
N CYS A 44 3.84 -24.44 -43.58
CA CYS A 44 4.96 -24.21 -44.49
C CYS A 44 5.98 -25.36 -44.46
N SER A 45 5.60 -26.51 -45.02
CA SER A 45 6.51 -27.66 -45.22
C SER A 45 7.63 -27.41 -46.24
N SER A 46 7.72 -26.21 -46.83
CA SER A 46 8.65 -25.89 -47.92
C SER A 46 9.84 -25.00 -47.53
N CYS A 47 9.83 -24.37 -46.35
CA CYS A 47 10.89 -23.43 -45.95
C CYS A 47 11.85 -24.05 -44.91
N ARG A 48 12.63 -25.05 -45.34
CA ARG A 48 13.77 -25.59 -44.58
C ARG A 48 14.87 -24.52 -44.51
N VAL A 49 14.86 -23.69 -43.47
CA VAL A 49 16.04 -22.88 -43.11
C VAL A 49 16.78 -23.61 -41.99
N PRO A 50 18.08 -23.92 -42.16
CA PRO A 50 18.88 -24.60 -41.15
C PRO A 50 19.05 -23.74 -39.88
N PRO A 51 19.22 -24.37 -38.70
CA PRO A 51 19.29 -23.67 -37.42
C PRO A 51 20.59 -22.86 -37.34
N MET A 52 20.49 -21.52 -37.44
CA MET A 52 21.59 -20.63 -37.10
C MET A 52 21.66 -20.45 -35.59
N LEU A 53 22.87 -20.65 -35.05
CA LEU A 53 23.23 -20.42 -33.65
C LEU A 53 22.66 -19.11 -33.10
N GLU A 54 21.93 -19.22 -31.99
CA GLU A 54 21.45 -18.09 -31.20
C GLU A 54 22.62 -17.28 -30.64
N SER A 55 22.87 -16.13 -31.25
CA SER A 55 23.68 -15.07 -30.65
C SER A 55 22.80 -14.20 -29.77
N LYS A 56 23.16 -14.12 -28.48
CA LYS A 56 22.66 -13.21 -27.45
C LYS A 56 22.20 -11.86 -28.02
N ARG A 57 20.89 -11.63 -28.07
CA ARG A 57 20.33 -10.30 -28.34
C ARG A 57 20.38 -9.46 -27.06
N SER A 58 21.04 -8.31 -27.17
CA SER A 58 21.05 -7.25 -26.16
C SER A 58 19.65 -6.62 -26.05
N ALA A 59 19.17 -6.43 -24.82
CA ALA A 59 17.90 -5.78 -24.51
C ALA A 59 17.88 -4.35 -25.04
N ARG A 60 16.89 -4.02 -25.89
CA ARG A 60 16.64 -2.64 -26.33
C ARG A 60 15.85 -1.91 -25.25
N GLN A 61 16.30 -0.71 -24.86
CA GLN A 61 15.52 0.19 -24.02
C GLN A 61 14.30 0.73 -24.77
N PRO A 62 13.14 0.90 -24.09
CA PRO A 62 11.99 1.57 -24.68
C PRO A 62 12.26 3.07 -24.83
N VAL A 63 12.00 3.58 -26.04
CA VAL A 63 12.02 5.02 -26.34
C VAL A 63 10.69 5.61 -25.85
N VAL A 64 10.76 6.42 -24.80
CA VAL A 64 9.63 7.17 -24.26
C VAL A 64 9.28 8.31 -25.24
N GLY A 65 8.16 8.16 -25.94
CA GLY A 65 7.58 9.21 -26.78
C GLY A 65 6.93 10.29 -25.92
N LYS A 66 7.22 11.57 -26.21
CA LYS A 66 6.55 12.72 -25.62
C LYS A 66 5.08 12.78 -26.08
N PRO A 67 4.09 12.89 -25.18
CA PRO A 67 2.72 13.16 -25.59
C PRO A 67 2.59 14.62 -26.04
N SER A 68 2.15 14.81 -27.28
CA SER A 68 1.67 16.09 -27.81
C SER A 68 0.34 16.45 -27.16
N SER A 69 0.31 17.59 -26.50
CA SER A 69 -0.86 18.20 -25.87
C SER A 69 -1.83 18.70 -26.92
N GLU A 70 -3.01 18.10 -27.01
CA GLU A 70 -4.23 18.72 -27.53
C GLU A 70 -5.42 17.80 -27.20
N SER A 71 -6.12 18.09 -26.10
CA SER A 71 -7.53 17.66 -25.98
C SER A 71 -8.31 18.64 -25.13
N SER A 72 -9.35 19.15 -25.75
CA SER A 72 -10.42 20.02 -25.27
C SER A 72 -11.10 19.53 -23.99
N ASP A 73 -11.24 20.46 -23.03
CA ASP A 73 -12.11 20.36 -21.86
C ASP A 73 -13.58 20.22 -22.26
N VAL A 74 -14.21 19.12 -21.85
CA VAL A 74 -15.67 18.98 -21.81
C VAL A 74 -16.03 18.68 -20.36
N HIS A 75 -16.47 19.74 -19.65
CA HIS A 75 -17.04 19.65 -18.31
C HIS A 75 -18.43 19.01 -18.41
N VAL A 76 -18.62 17.83 -17.81
CA VAL A 76 -19.94 17.22 -17.62
C VAL A 76 -20.22 17.23 -16.12
N ASP A 77 -21.03 18.18 -15.68
CA ASP A 77 -21.58 18.20 -14.32
C ASP A 77 -22.63 17.10 -14.19
N VAL A 78 -22.27 16.00 -13.53
CA VAL A 78 -23.22 14.95 -13.11
C VAL A 78 -23.65 15.27 -11.68
N ALA A 79 -24.80 15.94 -11.58
CA ALA A 79 -25.49 16.15 -10.31
C ALA A 79 -25.87 14.79 -9.68
N ALA A 80 -25.51 14.63 -8.42
CA ALA A 80 -25.96 13.54 -7.57
C ALA A 80 -27.46 13.71 -7.28
N GLU A 81 -28.30 12.87 -7.86
CA GLU A 81 -29.69 12.70 -7.42
C GLU A 81 -29.77 11.54 -6.43
N GLU A 82 -29.94 11.90 -5.15
CA GLU A 82 -30.39 11.00 -4.09
C GLU A 82 -31.86 10.61 -4.32
N ASP A 83 -32.05 9.32 -4.55
CA ASP A 83 -33.34 8.68 -4.79
C ASP A 83 -34.12 8.56 -3.48
N THR A 84 -35.08 9.47 -3.27
CA THR A 84 -36.15 9.29 -2.29
C THR A 84 -37.52 9.58 -2.91
N HIS A 85 -38.31 8.50 -2.99
CA HIS A 85 -39.76 8.45 -3.16
C HIS A 85 -40.35 8.77 -4.56
N ARG A 86 -40.63 7.71 -5.32
CA ARG A 86 -41.78 7.72 -6.25
C ARG A 86 -42.62 6.45 -6.14
N LEU A 87 -43.75 6.61 -5.47
CA LEU A 87 -44.88 5.70 -5.45
C LEU A 87 -45.61 5.72 -6.81
N VAL A 88 -46.04 4.54 -7.25
CA VAL A 88 -47.06 4.24 -8.28
C VAL A 88 -46.69 4.52 -9.75
N SER A 89 -46.34 3.45 -10.46
CA SER A 89 -46.88 3.18 -11.79
C SER A 89 -46.90 1.68 -12.05
N ALA A 90 -48.11 1.11 -12.00
CA ALA A 90 -48.39 -0.22 -12.50
C ALA A 90 -48.33 -0.18 -14.04
N GLY A 91 -47.26 -0.69 -14.63
CA GLY A 91 -47.08 -0.77 -16.07
C GLY A 91 -46.13 -1.89 -16.46
N SER A 92 -46.70 -2.97 -17.01
CA SER A 92 -46.07 -3.97 -17.87
C SER A 92 -44.59 -4.28 -17.58
N ARG A 93 -44.36 -5.16 -16.61
CA ARG A 93 -43.07 -5.83 -16.40
C ARG A 93 -42.80 -6.67 -17.66
N PRO A 94 -41.78 -6.39 -18.49
CA PRO A 94 -41.42 -7.28 -19.58
C PRO A 94 -41.12 -8.66 -18.97
N PRO A 95 -41.46 -9.76 -19.66
CA PRO A 95 -41.21 -11.11 -19.17
C PRO A 95 -39.73 -11.19 -18.81
N ARG A 96 -39.45 -11.30 -17.51
CA ARG A 96 -38.12 -11.55 -16.99
C ARG A 96 -37.73 -12.90 -17.55
N SER A 97 -37.02 -12.91 -18.68
CA SER A 97 -36.28 -14.08 -19.06
C SER A 97 -35.37 -14.37 -17.87
N ASP A 98 -35.61 -15.48 -17.18
CA ASP A 98 -34.68 -16.04 -16.20
C ASP A 98 -33.45 -16.57 -16.96
N SER A 99 -32.79 -15.66 -17.68
CA SER A 99 -31.45 -15.83 -18.17
C SER A 99 -30.61 -15.99 -16.92
N ARG A 100 -30.38 -17.26 -16.56
CA ARG A 100 -29.45 -17.65 -15.51
C ARG A 100 -28.17 -16.88 -15.79
N ARG A 101 -27.88 -15.86 -14.97
CA ARG A 101 -26.63 -15.11 -15.06
C ARG A 101 -25.52 -16.14 -15.02
N CYS A 102 -24.80 -16.28 -16.13
CA CYS A 102 -23.66 -17.18 -16.18
C CYS A 102 -22.64 -16.63 -15.19
N VAL A 103 -22.24 -17.46 -14.23
CA VAL A 103 -21.22 -17.04 -13.26
C VAL A 103 -19.88 -17.10 -13.99
N VAL A 104 -19.33 -15.95 -14.31
CA VAL A 104 -18.01 -15.82 -14.92
C VAL A 104 -16.96 -16.07 -13.83
N ASN A 105 -16.32 -17.23 -13.88
CA ASN A 105 -15.25 -17.64 -12.97
C ASN A 105 -14.00 -18.07 -13.77
N ALA A 106 -12.93 -18.49 -13.10
CA ALA A 106 -11.69 -18.92 -13.74
C ALA A 106 -11.90 -20.03 -14.81
N VAL A 107 -12.75 -21.02 -14.51
CA VAL A 107 -13.07 -22.11 -15.45
C VAL A 107 -13.78 -21.57 -16.69
N TRP A 108 -14.72 -20.64 -16.51
CA TRP A 108 -15.40 -19.99 -17.62
C TRP A 108 -14.43 -19.25 -18.54
N LEU A 109 -13.39 -18.58 -17.98
CA LEU A 109 -12.38 -17.88 -18.77
C LEU A 109 -11.60 -18.83 -19.69
N GLU A 110 -11.26 -20.02 -19.19
CA GLU A 110 -10.55 -21.05 -19.97
C GLU A 110 -11.44 -21.72 -21.02
N GLU A 111 -12.73 -21.88 -20.75
CA GLU A 111 -13.69 -22.42 -21.73
C GLU A 111 -13.99 -21.41 -22.85
N HIS A 112 -13.92 -20.11 -22.56
CA HIS A 112 -14.33 -19.02 -23.45
C HIS A 112 -13.15 -18.13 -23.88
N MET A 113 -11.95 -18.70 -24.04
CA MET A 113 -10.71 -17.94 -24.31
C MET A 113 -10.83 -16.97 -25.49
N GLY A 114 -11.53 -17.36 -26.57
CA GLY A 114 -11.69 -16.50 -27.75
C GLY A 114 -12.44 -15.20 -27.44
N ILE A 115 -13.50 -15.29 -26.62
CA ILE A 115 -14.25 -14.12 -26.14
C ILE A 115 -13.34 -13.31 -25.22
N VAL A 116 -12.72 -13.96 -24.22
CA VAL A 116 -11.83 -13.28 -23.26
C VAL A 116 -10.74 -12.50 -23.97
N ARG A 117 -10.03 -13.09 -24.93
CA ARG A 117 -8.97 -12.40 -25.68
C ARG A 117 -9.49 -11.23 -26.50
N SER A 118 -10.60 -11.42 -27.22
CA SER A 118 -11.20 -10.37 -28.04
C SER A 118 -11.65 -9.18 -27.19
N THR A 119 -12.26 -9.44 -26.03
CA THR A 119 -12.78 -8.40 -25.13
C THR A 119 -11.67 -7.77 -24.29
N MET A 120 -10.77 -8.58 -23.70
CA MET A 120 -9.79 -8.13 -22.71
C MET A 120 -8.41 -7.79 -23.28
N GLY A 121 -8.08 -8.25 -24.49
CA GLY A 121 -6.80 -7.96 -25.15
C GLY A 121 -6.45 -6.46 -25.16
N PRO A 122 -7.36 -5.54 -25.52
CA PRO A 122 -7.10 -4.10 -25.49
C PRO A 122 -6.87 -3.50 -24.09
N HIS A 123 -7.27 -4.21 -23.02
CA HIS A 123 -7.26 -3.70 -21.65
C HIS A 123 -6.21 -4.38 -20.76
N VAL A 124 -5.65 -5.53 -21.17
CA VAL A 124 -4.73 -6.32 -20.35
C VAL A 124 -3.48 -5.51 -19.95
N ASP A 125 -2.97 -4.66 -20.83
CA ASP A 125 -1.81 -3.79 -20.56
C ASP A 125 -2.11 -2.69 -19.53
N GLN A 126 -3.38 -2.32 -19.34
CA GLN A 126 -3.79 -1.41 -18.26
C GLN A 126 -4.06 -2.16 -16.95
N LEU A 127 -4.50 -3.43 -17.05
CA LEU A 127 -4.78 -4.28 -15.90
C LEU A 127 -3.49 -4.68 -15.16
N ARG A 128 -2.45 -5.09 -15.90
CA ARG A 128 -1.16 -5.50 -15.33
C ARG A 128 -0.56 -4.49 -14.35
N PRO A 129 -0.33 -3.21 -14.71
CA PRO A 129 0.25 -2.25 -13.78
C PRO A 129 -0.63 -2.02 -12.55
N ALA A 130 -1.96 -2.11 -12.68
CA ALA A 130 -2.87 -2.02 -11.53
C ALA A 130 -2.62 -3.18 -10.54
N LEU A 131 -2.48 -4.40 -11.06
CA LEU A 131 -2.19 -5.56 -10.24
C LEU A 131 -0.75 -5.56 -9.72
N ASP A 132 0.24 -5.11 -10.49
CA ASP A 132 1.64 -5.00 -10.06
C ASP A 132 1.81 -4.04 -8.89
N VAL A 133 1.07 -2.92 -8.89
CA VAL A 133 1.05 -1.97 -7.76
C VAL A 133 0.66 -2.68 -6.46
N VAL A 134 -0.41 -3.48 -6.48
CA VAL A 134 -0.88 -4.18 -5.27
C VAL A 134 -0.12 -5.48 -5.01
N GLY A 135 0.29 -6.18 -6.06
CA GLY A 135 0.94 -7.48 -6.02
C GLY A 135 2.37 -7.37 -5.55
N CYS A 136 3.15 -6.46 -6.14
CA CYS A 136 4.59 -6.36 -5.93
C CYS A 136 4.98 -5.27 -4.92
N GLN A 137 4.31 -4.12 -4.92
CA GLN A 137 4.70 -3.02 -4.02
C GLN A 137 4.13 -3.19 -2.61
N PHE A 138 3.04 -3.94 -2.47
CA PHE A 138 2.48 -4.25 -1.16
C PHE A 138 3.20 -5.43 -0.52
N ASN A 139 4.08 -5.13 0.43
CA ASN A 139 5.05 -6.08 0.95
C ASN A 139 4.93 -6.23 2.48
N ALA A 140 4.79 -7.46 2.95
CA ALA A 140 4.73 -7.84 4.35
C ALA A 140 6.04 -8.53 4.78
N SER A 141 7.10 -7.74 5.01
CA SER A 141 8.42 -8.23 5.45
C SER A 141 9.10 -9.20 4.49
N GLY A 142 9.19 -8.80 3.23
CA GLY A 142 9.81 -9.59 2.16
C GLY A 142 8.85 -10.53 1.43
N LEU A 143 7.64 -10.74 1.97
CA LEU A 143 6.57 -11.46 1.29
C LEU A 143 5.69 -10.47 0.55
N THR A 144 5.65 -10.51 -0.78
CA THR A 144 4.71 -9.70 -1.56
C THR A 144 3.32 -10.35 -1.58
N LEU A 145 2.29 -9.60 -1.97
CA LEU A 145 0.95 -10.19 -2.11
C LEU A 145 0.91 -11.22 -3.25
N ASP A 146 1.68 -10.97 -4.30
CA ASP A 146 1.86 -11.90 -5.41
C ASP A 146 2.50 -13.23 -4.95
N ASP A 147 3.55 -13.18 -4.12
CA ASP A 147 4.16 -14.40 -3.55
C ASP A 147 3.17 -15.21 -2.67
N ALA A 148 2.27 -14.51 -1.99
CA ALA A 148 1.28 -15.11 -1.10
C ALA A 148 0.12 -15.75 -1.85
N LEU A 149 -0.34 -15.17 -2.96
CA LEU A 149 -1.52 -15.62 -3.68
C LEU A 149 -1.21 -16.38 -4.97
N GLY A 150 -0.07 -16.10 -5.61
CA GLY A 150 0.21 -16.52 -6.97
C GLY A 150 0.57 -17.99 -7.12
N GLY A 151 0.01 -18.64 -8.14
CA GLY A 151 0.30 -20.02 -8.53
C GLY A 151 -0.02 -21.10 -7.49
N ARG A 152 -0.83 -20.79 -6.47
CA ARG A 152 -1.18 -21.69 -5.36
C ARG A 152 -2.58 -22.28 -5.51
N SER A 153 -2.85 -23.35 -4.79
CA SER A 153 -4.23 -23.81 -4.57
C SER A 153 -4.99 -22.77 -3.72
N GLN A 154 -6.32 -22.74 -3.81
CA GLN A 154 -7.13 -21.75 -3.08
C GLN A 154 -6.94 -21.84 -1.57
N ASP A 155 -6.85 -23.06 -1.01
CA ASP A 155 -6.65 -23.26 0.43
C ASP A 155 -5.26 -22.78 0.87
N ASP A 156 -4.23 -23.08 0.08
CA ASP A 156 -2.85 -22.63 0.33
C ASP A 156 -2.72 -21.10 0.21
N ALA A 157 -3.41 -20.48 -0.74
CA ALA A 157 -3.45 -19.04 -0.91
C ALA A 157 -4.16 -18.35 0.26
N CYS A 158 -5.25 -18.93 0.77
CA CYS A 158 -5.91 -18.43 1.99
C CYS A 158 -4.97 -18.46 3.20
N GLU A 159 -4.25 -19.57 3.40
CA GLU A 159 -3.30 -19.68 4.52
C GLU A 159 -2.11 -18.73 4.37
N ALA A 160 -1.54 -18.63 3.17
CA ALA A 160 -0.47 -17.68 2.89
C ALA A 160 -0.93 -16.23 3.08
N LEU A 161 -2.18 -15.89 2.73
CA LEU A 161 -2.77 -14.58 3.00
C LEU A 161 -2.94 -14.31 4.50
N ARG A 162 -3.29 -15.31 5.32
CA ARG A 162 -3.30 -15.17 6.78
C ARG A 162 -1.92 -14.86 7.33
N CYS A 163 -0.88 -15.57 6.86
CA CYS A 163 0.50 -15.29 7.22
C CYS A 163 0.92 -13.87 6.78
N PHE A 164 0.54 -13.46 5.57
CA PHE A 164 0.78 -12.12 5.05
C PHE A 164 0.14 -11.05 5.95
N LEU A 165 -1.12 -11.22 6.35
CA LEU A 165 -1.83 -10.27 7.22
C LEU A 165 -1.22 -10.22 8.63
N ALA A 166 -0.83 -11.38 9.17
CA ALA A 166 -0.11 -11.45 10.44
C ALA A 166 1.22 -10.67 10.35
N ASN A 167 1.94 -10.80 9.23
CA ASN A 167 3.16 -10.04 8.99
C ASN A 167 2.89 -8.53 8.88
N ILE A 168 1.86 -8.11 8.13
CA ILE A 168 1.46 -6.70 8.06
C ILE A 168 1.12 -6.14 9.44
N GLN A 169 0.43 -6.91 10.28
CA GLN A 169 0.05 -6.48 11.63
C GLN A 169 1.27 -6.30 12.54
N VAL A 170 2.25 -7.20 12.46
CA VAL A 170 3.43 -7.20 13.33
C VAL A 170 4.50 -6.23 12.84
N TRP A 171 4.81 -6.28 11.55
CA TRP A 171 5.96 -5.59 10.95
C TRP A 171 5.58 -4.34 10.18
N GLY A 172 4.32 -4.26 9.75
CA GLY A 172 3.89 -3.24 8.82
C GLY A 172 4.14 -3.61 7.35
N SER A 173 3.92 -2.63 6.47
CA SER A 173 4.26 -2.74 5.05
C SER A 173 5.64 -2.13 4.82
N LEU A 174 6.61 -2.96 4.42
CA LEU A 174 8.00 -2.55 4.18
C LEU A 174 8.27 -2.44 2.68
N GLY A 175 7.47 -1.64 1.99
CA GLY A 175 7.74 -1.27 0.61
C GLY A 175 8.90 -0.28 0.53
N SER A 176 9.74 -0.40 -0.51
CA SER A 176 10.61 0.70 -0.89
C SER A 176 9.73 1.80 -1.47
N LEU A 177 9.34 2.76 -0.63
CA LEU A 177 8.70 3.97 -1.11
C LEU A 177 9.72 4.67 -2.01
N ARG A 178 9.51 4.58 -3.33
CA ARG A 178 10.17 5.50 -4.25
C ARG A 178 9.72 6.91 -3.89
N GLU A 179 10.66 7.84 -3.90
CA GLU A 179 10.41 9.26 -3.62
C GLU A 179 9.17 9.76 -4.37
N PRO A 180 8.35 10.64 -3.76
CA PRO A 180 8.69 11.52 -2.63
C PRO A 180 8.43 10.92 -1.24
N ARG A 181 9.30 11.27 -0.28
CA ARG A 181 9.16 10.92 1.14
C ARG A 181 7.78 11.35 1.67
N PRO A 182 7.08 10.51 2.44
CA PRO A 182 5.79 10.90 3.00
C PRO A 182 5.94 12.05 4.00
N PRO A 183 5.02 13.03 4.00
CA PRO A 183 5.03 14.10 5.00
C PRO A 183 4.84 13.53 6.40
N GLY A 184 5.60 14.04 7.36
CA GLY A 184 5.49 13.67 8.78
C GLY A 184 6.29 12.45 9.22
N VAL A 185 6.98 11.76 8.30
CA VAL A 185 7.91 10.68 8.65
C VAL A 185 9.15 11.26 9.34
N ASP A 186 9.55 10.65 10.46
CA ASP A 186 10.71 11.08 11.25
C ASP A 186 12.02 10.93 10.45
N TRP A 187 12.50 12.06 9.92
CA TRP A 187 13.72 12.14 9.12
C TRP A 187 14.98 11.77 9.91
N GLU A 188 14.98 11.94 11.24
CA GLU A 188 16.13 11.58 12.07
C GLU A 188 16.26 10.06 12.12
N THR A 189 15.15 9.38 12.35
CA THR A 189 15.09 7.92 12.33
C THR A 189 15.45 7.36 10.95
N GLU A 190 14.96 7.97 9.86
CA GLU A 190 15.36 7.55 8.51
C GLU A 190 16.85 7.77 8.24
N LEU A 191 17.41 8.91 8.67
CA LEU A 191 18.85 9.18 8.53
C LEU A 191 19.70 8.19 9.33
N PHE A 192 19.21 7.75 10.49
CA PHE A 192 19.83 6.70 11.30
C PHE A 192 19.80 5.32 10.62
N LEU A 193 18.71 5.00 9.91
CA LEU A 193 18.55 3.72 9.20
C LEU A 193 19.17 3.71 7.79
N ALA A 194 19.48 4.88 7.22
CA ALA A 194 19.96 5.01 5.84
C ALA A 194 21.25 4.22 5.59
N LYS A 195 21.18 3.26 4.65
CA LYS A 195 22.32 2.43 4.23
C LYS A 195 23.38 3.28 3.53
N GLY A 196 24.66 3.09 3.88
CA GLY A 196 25.80 3.50 3.04
C GLY A 196 26.33 4.92 3.25
N SER A 197 25.91 5.64 4.29
CA SER A 197 26.58 6.89 4.66
C SER A 197 27.92 6.56 5.32
N ASN A 198 29.02 6.50 4.56
CA ASN A 198 30.36 6.36 5.13
C ASN A 198 30.64 7.58 6.05
N PRO A 199 30.59 7.43 7.39
CA PRO A 199 30.69 8.56 8.29
C PRO A 199 32.12 9.15 8.28
N CYS A 200 33.10 8.34 7.85
CA CYS A 200 34.52 8.72 7.78
C CYS A 200 34.77 9.95 6.91
N ASP A 201 33.95 10.17 5.88
CA ASP A 201 34.16 11.29 4.95
C ASP A 201 33.53 12.59 5.46
N ARG A 202 32.70 12.54 6.52
CA ARG A 202 31.91 13.68 7.00
C ARG A 202 31.79 13.65 8.54
N PRO A 203 32.76 14.19 9.29
CA PRO A 203 32.76 14.12 10.77
C PRO A 203 31.55 14.80 11.41
N GLU A 204 31.01 15.85 10.79
CA GLU A 204 29.77 16.50 11.25
C GLU A 204 28.55 15.58 11.15
N LEU A 205 28.47 14.79 10.06
CA LEU A 205 27.40 13.80 9.88
C LEU A 205 27.56 12.67 10.90
N ALA A 206 28.79 12.22 11.16
CA ALA A 206 29.06 11.22 12.18
C ALA A 206 28.60 11.68 13.57
N ALA A 207 28.96 12.91 13.98
CA ALA A 207 28.52 13.48 15.26
C ALA A 207 26.98 13.61 15.35
N LYS A 208 26.34 14.01 14.24
CA LYS A 208 24.88 14.08 14.14
C LYS A 208 24.23 12.70 14.27
N LEU A 209 24.73 11.69 13.56
CA LEU A 209 24.27 10.31 13.62
C LEU A 209 24.43 9.73 15.03
N SER A 210 25.55 9.99 15.71
CA SER A 210 25.74 9.58 17.10
C SER A 210 24.70 10.21 18.04
N ARG A 211 24.39 11.49 17.86
CA ARG A 211 23.35 12.18 18.65
C ARG A 211 21.97 11.58 18.38
N ILE A 212 21.63 11.31 17.12
CA ILE A 212 20.36 10.68 16.75
C ILE A 212 20.28 9.29 17.37
N ALA A 213 21.32 8.46 17.20
CA ALA A 213 21.39 7.11 17.75
C ALA A 213 21.19 7.08 19.28
N ALA A 214 21.70 8.08 20.01
CA ALA A 214 21.49 8.21 21.45
C ALA A 214 20.05 8.56 21.84
N GLN A 215 19.28 9.18 20.93
CA GLN A 215 17.88 9.52 21.11
C GLN A 215 16.90 8.47 20.54
N GLN A 216 17.44 7.44 19.87
CA GLN A 216 16.63 6.35 19.36
C GLN A 216 16.18 5.44 20.50
N THR A 217 14.89 5.13 20.51
CA THR A 217 14.29 4.13 21.38
C THR A 217 13.55 3.11 20.51
N PRO A 218 13.35 1.88 21.00
CA PRO A 218 12.57 0.91 20.23
C PRO A 218 11.15 1.40 19.92
N ASP A 219 10.54 2.19 20.82
CA ASP A 219 9.22 2.76 20.62
C ASP A 219 9.22 3.79 19.48
N ARG A 220 10.21 4.69 19.43
CA ARG A 220 10.39 5.65 18.32
C ARG A 220 10.54 4.94 16.98
N LEU A 221 11.35 3.89 16.94
CA LEU A 221 11.54 3.08 15.72
C LEU A 221 10.26 2.36 15.32
N SER A 222 9.53 1.82 16.28
CA SER A 222 8.24 1.18 15.99
C SER A 222 7.21 2.17 15.46
N ASP A 223 7.14 3.38 16.03
CA ASP A 223 6.25 4.44 15.56
C ASP A 223 6.64 4.86 14.13
N TYR A 224 7.93 5.04 13.88
CA TYR A 224 8.47 5.33 12.54
C TYR A 224 8.05 4.27 11.52
N HIS A 225 8.29 2.98 11.80
CA HIS A 225 7.93 1.91 10.87
C HIS A 225 6.42 1.84 10.63
N ARG A 226 5.61 2.18 11.63
CA ARG A 226 4.16 2.18 11.46
C ARG A 226 3.67 3.36 10.62
N GLN A 227 4.23 4.55 10.82
CA GLN A 227 3.99 5.71 9.96
C GLN A 227 4.40 5.42 8.51
N LEU A 228 5.58 4.81 8.33
CA LEU A 228 6.08 4.39 7.02
C LEU A 228 5.12 3.39 6.36
N SER A 229 4.67 2.39 7.11
CA SER A 229 3.72 1.38 6.65
C SER A 229 2.39 2.00 6.22
N ARG A 230 1.84 2.91 7.03
CA ARG A 230 0.62 3.64 6.69
C ARG A 230 0.79 4.41 5.39
N ALA A 231 1.88 5.16 5.26
CA ALA A 231 2.16 5.92 4.06
C ALA A 231 2.32 5.02 2.83
N GLY A 232 2.99 3.88 2.98
CA GLY A 232 3.11 2.84 1.96
C GLY A 232 1.75 2.31 1.51
N VAL A 233 0.92 1.87 2.45
CA VAL A 233 -0.43 1.36 2.14
C VAL A 233 -1.29 2.43 1.49
N ALA A 234 -1.22 3.69 1.97
CA ALA A 234 -1.96 4.81 1.40
C ALA A 234 -1.53 5.08 -0.06
N HIS A 235 -0.23 5.04 -0.33
CA HIS A 235 0.32 5.23 -1.67
C HIS A 235 -0.14 4.13 -2.62
N VAL A 236 0.04 2.85 -2.26
CA VAL A 236 -0.41 1.70 -3.06
C VAL A 236 -1.91 1.77 -3.33
N ARG A 237 -2.73 2.08 -2.31
CA ARG A 237 -4.18 2.23 -2.46
C ARG A 237 -4.55 3.34 -3.46
N ARG A 238 -3.89 4.50 -3.37
CA ARG A 238 -4.13 5.64 -4.26
C ARG A 238 -3.74 5.32 -5.70
N GLU A 239 -2.55 4.75 -5.93
CA GLU A 239 -2.12 4.34 -7.27
C GLU A 239 -3.05 3.28 -7.85
N PHE A 240 -3.43 2.27 -7.07
CA PHE A 240 -4.38 1.25 -7.51
C PHE A 240 -5.74 1.85 -7.91
N ARG A 241 -6.26 2.80 -7.12
CA ARG A 241 -7.51 3.51 -7.44
C ARG A 241 -7.42 4.31 -8.73
N GLN A 242 -6.30 5.02 -8.94
CA GLN A 242 -6.07 5.76 -10.18
C GLN A 242 -6.10 4.82 -11.40
N HIS A 243 -5.44 3.66 -11.31
CA HIS A 243 -5.51 2.65 -12.38
C HIS A 243 -6.92 2.07 -12.56
N LEU A 244 -7.60 1.78 -11.46
CA LEU A 244 -8.96 1.25 -11.45
C LEU A 244 -9.97 2.20 -12.09
N GLU A 245 -9.85 3.51 -11.86
CA GLU A 245 -10.68 4.52 -12.52
C GLU A 245 -10.44 4.59 -14.03
N GLY A 246 -9.18 4.42 -14.47
CA GLY A 246 -8.84 4.27 -15.89
C GLY A 246 -9.51 3.04 -16.51
N LEU A 247 -9.37 1.89 -15.85
CA LEU A 247 -9.99 0.64 -16.28
C LEU A 247 -11.52 0.74 -16.32
N ARG A 248 -12.16 1.27 -15.28
CA ARG A 248 -13.62 1.48 -15.23
C ARG A 248 -14.11 2.29 -16.43
N ARG A 249 -13.50 3.45 -16.72
CA ARG A 249 -13.85 4.28 -17.88
C ARG A 249 -13.68 3.54 -19.21
N SER A 250 -12.67 2.68 -19.32
CA SER A 250 -12.41 1.91 -20.54
C SER A 250 -13.36 0.73 -20.74
N LEU A 251 -13.82 0.09 -19.65
CA LEU A 251 -14.63 -1.14 -19.67
C LEU A 251 -16.14 -0.87 -19.63
N GLU A 252 -16.57 0.28 -19.10
CA GLU A 252 -17.99 0.63 -18.95
C GLU A 252 -18.76 0.68 -20.28
N PRO A 253 -18.21 1.18 -21.41
CA PRO A 253 -18.87 1.09 -22.71
C PRO A 253 -19.06 -0.36 -23.19
N THR A 254 -18.06 -1.22 -22.95
CA THR A 254 -18.07 -2.65 -23.31
C THR A 254 -19.04 -3.44 -22.44
N ALA A 255 -19.29 -2.98 -21.21
CA ALA A 255 -20.21 -3.61 -20.26
C ALA A 255 -21.68 -3.63 -20.71
N LEU A 256 -22.06 -2.80 -21.69
CA LEU A 256 -23.41 -2.76 -22.26
C LEU A 256 -23.63 -3.80 -23.39
N GLY A 257 -22.56 -4.42 -23.89
CA GLY A 257 -22.62 -5.43 -24.96
C GLY A 257 -22.86 -6.85 -24.45
N ASP A 258 -22.82 -7.80 -25.38
CA ASP A 258 -22.97 -9.24 -25.08
C ASP A 258 -21.87 -9.76 -24.13
N ASP A 259 -20.69 -9.14 -24.15
CA ASP A 259 -19.55 -9.44 -23.27
C ASP A 259 -19.64 -8.77 -21.89
N GLY A 260 -20.75 -8.10 -21.59
CA GLY A 260 -20.89 -7.27 -20.39
C GLY A 260 -20.73 -8.04 -19.08
N GLN A 261 -20.99 -9.35 -19.09
CA GLN A 261 -20.80 -10.22 -17.92
C GLN A 261 -19.33 -10.36 -17.53
N LEU A 262 -18.42 -10.46 -18.50
CA LEU A 262 -16.97 -10.56 -18.26
C LEU A 262 -16.44 -9.26 -17.65
N CYS A 263 -16.81 -8.12 -18.24
CA CYS A 263 -16.42 -6.80 -17.73
C CYS A 263 -16.95 -6.57 -16.31
N ALA A 264 -18.21 -6.96 -16.05
CA ALA A 264 -18.80 -6.85 -14.72
C ALA A 264 -18.10 -7.72 -13.68
N ALA A 265 -17.73 -8.95 -14.02
CA ALA A 265 -16.99 -9.86 -13.14
C ALA A 265 -15.59 -9.32 -12.81
N LEU A 266 -14.85 -8.87 -13.83
CA LEU A 266 -13.54 -8.25 -13.67
C LEU A 266 -13.60 -7.03 -12.73
N LEU A 267 -14.56 -6.12 -12.95
CA LEU A 267 -14.75 -4.95 -12.08
C LEU A 267 -15.16 -5.35 -10.66
N GLY A 268 -15.91 -6.44 -10.50
CA GLY A 268 -16.25 -7.03 -9.21
C GLY A 268 -14.99 -7.49 -8.45
N HIS A 269 -14.14 -8.28 -9.10
CA HIS A 269 -12.88 -8.75 -8.50
C HIS A 269 -11.93 -7.59 -8.17
N LEU A 270 -11.84 -6.57 -9.03
CA LEU A 270 -11.02 -5.38 -8.76
C LEU A 270 -11.53 -4.59 -7.54
N ARG A 271 -12.85 -4.52 -7.33
CA ARG A 271 -13.43 -3.93 -6.11
C ARG A 271 -13.12 -4.75 -4.87
N GLU A 272 -13.07 -6.08 -4.94
CA GLU A 272 -12.66 -6.90 -3.79
C GLU A 272 -11.22 -6.59 -3.36
N VAL A 273 -10.30 -6.41 -4.32
CA VAL A 273 -8.92 -5.97 -4.06
C VAL A 273 -8.89 -4.54 -3.47
N GLU A 274 -9.66 -3.60 -4.03
CA GLU A 274 -9.77 -2.23 -3.50
C GLU A 274 -10.26 -2.21 -2.05
N ASN A 275 -11.31 -3.01 -1.78
CA ASN A 275 -11.89 -3.14 -0.45
C ASN A 275 -10.84 -3.69 0.52
N PHE A 276 -10.16 -4.78 0.16
CA PHE A 276 -9.06 -5.37 0.92
C PHE A 276 -8.02 -4.33 1.33
N MET A 277 -7.49 -3.58 0.36
CA MET A 277 -6.53 -2.50 0.60
C MET A 277 -7.10 -1.42 1.53
N THR A 278 -8.36 -1.06 1.35
CA THR A 278 -9.04 -0.06 2.21
C THR A 278 -9.14 -0.54 3.65
N THR A 279 -9.36 -1.82 3.91
CA THR A 279 -9.38 -2.34 5.28
C THR A 279 -8.01 -2.32 5.93
N ILE A 280 -6.95 -2.65 5.20
CA ILE A 280 -5.59 -2.55 5.74
C ILE A 280 -5.20 -1.09 5.98
N TYR A 281 -5.56 -0.19 5.08
CA TYR A 281 -5.35 1.25 5.27
C TYR A 281 -6.06 1.77 6.51
N ARG A 282 -7.33 1.39 6.71
CA ARG A 282 -8.11 1.76 7.91
C ARG A 282 -7.47 1.23 9.19
N PHE A 283 -6.95 -0.01 9.17
CA PHE A 283 -6.18 -0.54 10.29
C PHE A 283 -5.04 0.41 10.66
N PHE A 284 -4.15 0.76 9.72
CA PHE A 284 -3.05 1.69 10.03
C PHE A 284 -3.51 3.10 10.44
N LYS A 285 -4.59 3.62 9.84
CA LYS A 285 -5.17 4.93 10.20
C LYS A 285 -5.66 4.95 11.66
N CYS A 286 -6.36 3.91 12.10
CA CYS A 286 -6.91 3.83 13.46
C CYS A 286 -5.82 3.76 14.53
N VAL A 287 -4.70 3.09 14.23
CA VAL A 287 -3.66 2.93 15.25
C VAL A 287 -2.88 4.25 15.46
N ASP A 288 -2.72 5.12 14.43
CA ASP A 288 -1.81 6.28 14.47
C ASP A 288 -2.28 7.47 15.32
N ILE A 289 -3.56 7.57 15.64
CA ILE A 289 -4.14 8.79 16.20
C ILE A 289 -3.79 9.01 17.69
N GLY A 290 -3.24 8.02 18.39
CA GLY A 290 -2.89 8.14 19.82
C GLY A 290 -1.40 8.11 20.14
N GLY A 291 -0.52 8.07 19.14
CA GLY A 291 0.93 8.08 19.34
C GLY A 291 1.44 9.48 19.71
N SER A 292 1.98 9.63 20.92
CA SER A 292 2.52 10.88 21.44
C SER A 292 1.51 12.05 21.44
N GLY A 293 0.37 11.83 22.08
CA GLY A 293 -0.13 12.87 22.95
C GLY A 293 0.95 13.21 23.97
N SER A 294 1.96 14.01 23.59
CA SER A 294 2.24 15.16 24.42
C SER A 294 0.88 15.81 24.56
N VAL A 295 0.16 15.44 25.62
CA VAL A 295 -0.93 16.25 26.13
C VAL A 295 -0.31 17.64 26.08
N PRO A 296 -0.76 18.54 25.19
CA PRO A 296 -0.19 19.87 25.14
C PRO A 296 -0.20 20.31 26.59
N PRO A 297 0.97 20.68 27.16
CA PRO A 297 1.09 20.94 28.58
C PRO A 297 -0.11 21.81 28.94
N PRO A 298 -0.86 21.45 30.01
CA PRO A 298 -2.10 22.15 30.33
C PRO A 298 -1.79 23.64 30.22
N PRO A 299 -2.62 24.40 29.48
CA PRO A 299 -2.31 25.81 29.22
C PRO A 299 -1.91 26.43 30.56
N PRO A 300 -0.77 27.15 30.60
CA PRO A 300 -0.28 27.70 31.87
C PRO A 300 -1.45 28.41 32.55
N PRO A 301 -1.68 28.16 33.85
CA PRO A 301 -2.83 28.73 34.54
C PRO A 301 -2.86 30.22 34.24
N PHE A 302 -3.94 30.67 33.58
CA PHE A 302 -4.10 32.08 33.26
C PHE A 302 -3.90 32.85 34.58
N PRO A 303 -2.94 33.80 34.65
CA PRO A 303 -2.88 34.66 35.80
C PRO A 303 -4.23 35.37 35.88
N THR A 304 -4.97 35.08 36.94
CA THR A 304 -6.21 35.76 37.31
C THR A 304 -5.88 37.16 37.79
N ASP A 305 -5.18 37.96 36.97
CA ASP A 305 -4.99 39.37 37.22
C ASP A 305 -6.29 40.06 36.81
N GLY A 306 -7.16 40.21 37.81
CA GLY A 306 -8.36 41.01 37.69
C GLY A 306 -7.99 42.45 37.40
N LEU A 307 -8.31 42.94 36.20
CA LEU A 307 -8.44 44.37 35.94
C LEU A 307 -9.62 44.66 35.00
N SER A 308 -10.68 45.11 35.65
CA SER A 308 -11.59 46.19 35.26
C SER A 308 -11.30 46.88 33.93
N GLY A 309 -12.28 46.79 33.02
CA GLY A 309 -12.80 47.88 32.18
C GLY A 309 -11.84 48.73 31.36
N SER A 310 -11.94 48.63 30.03
CA SER A 310 -12.36 49.78 29.21
C SER A 310 -12.64 49.35 27.76
N ARG A 311 -13.86 49.67 27.34
CA ARG A 311 -14.32 49.63 25.96
C ARG A 311 -13.58 50.71 25.16
N SER A 312 -13.02 50.37 24.01
CA SER A 312 -12.85 51.33 22.93
C SER A 312 -13.03 50.65 21.58
N SER A 313 -14.00 51.19 20.84
CA SER A 313 -14.37 50.85 19.48
C SER A 313 -13.41 51.48 18.47
N GLY A 314 -13.11 50.75 17.40
CA GLY A 314 -12.52 51.26 16.15
C GLY A 314 -12.33 50.06 15.21
N SER A 315 -13.19 49.79 14.23
CA SER A 315 -13.45 50.53 12.98
C SER A 315 -12.19 50.77 12.15
N GLY A 316 -12.06 50.03 11.04
CA GLY A 316 -11.37 50.54 9.86
C GLY A 316 -10.53 49.55 9.05
N SER A 317 -11.00 49.28 7.83
CA SER A 317 -10.24 49.02 6.59
C SER A 317 -9.49 47.68 6.45
N SER A 318 -9.94 46.76 5.58
CA SER A 318 -9.83 46.76 4.10
C SER A 318 -8.38 46.74 3.58
N ALA A 319 -7.97 45.56 3.10
CA ALA A 319 -6.86 45.38 2.18
C ALA A 319 -7.08 44.07 1.40
N GLN A 320 -7.43 44.22 0.13
CA GLN A 320 -7.35 43.21 -0.91
C GLN A 320 -5.89 42.79 -1.13
N ALA A 321 -5.61 41.50 -1.32
CA ALA A 321 -4.52 41.05 -2.17
C ALA A 321 -4.62 39.56 -2.55
N SER A 322 -4.69 39.34 -3.87
CA SER A 322 -4.09 38.24 -4.63
C SER A 322 -4.60 36.82 -4.43
N SER A 323 -5.57 36.47 -5.27
CA SER A 323 -5.88 35.11 -5.73
C SER A 323 -4.71 34.54 -6.51
N ARG A 324 -4.03 33.55 -5.94
CA ARG A 324 -3.08 32.68 -6.62
C ARG A 324 -3.78 31.34 -6.84
N THR A 325 -4.16 31.07 -8.08
CA THR A 325 -4.75 29.81 -8.53
C THR A 325 -3.64 28.75 -8.54
N GLU A 326 -3.45 28.10 -7.39
CA GLU A 326 -2.77 26.81 -7.37
C GLU A 326 -3.83 25.76 -7.71
N ALA A 327 -3.57 24.99 -8.77
CA ALA A 327 -4.30 23.78 -9.09
C ALA A 327 -4.08 22.76 -7.96
N GLY A 328 -4.83 22.92 -6.88
CA GLY A 328 -4.94 21.97 -5.80
C GLY A 328 -5.62 20.72 -6.34
N SER A 329 -4.85 19.64 -6.43
CA SER A 329 -5.36 18.28 -6.53
C SER A 329 -6.29 18.04 -5.35
N ASP A 330 -7.59 18.16 -5.61
CA ASP A 330 -8.68 17.98 -4.65
C ASP A 330 -8.84 16.50 -4.32
N ASP A 331 -7.93 16.00 -3.50
CA ASP A 331 -8.05 14.70 -2.82
C ASP A 331 -8.70 14.94 -1.43
N SER A 332 -9.73 15.80 -1.38
CA SER A 332 -10.57 16.03 -0.20
C SER A 332 -11.52 14.86 0.04
N GLU A 333 -10.99 13.64 0.12
CA GLU A 333 -11.72 12.54 0.76
C GLU A 333 -11.86 12.86 2.26
N GLU A 334 -13.10 12.83 2.76
CA GLU A 334 -13.47 12.79 4.20
C GLU A 334 -13.56 14.13 4.98
N GLY A 335 -14.28 15.10 4.44
CA GLY A 335 -14.91 16.18 5.23
C GLY A 335 -16.29 15.81 5.82
N ARG A 336 -16.73 14.55 5.68
CA ARG A 336 -17.97 14.08 6.31
C ARG A 336 -17.65 13.90 7.79
N MET A 337 -18.30 14.68 8.65
CA MET A 337 -18.29 14.50 10.10
C MET A 337 -18.75 13.07 10.44
N GLU A 338 -17.84 12.09 10.37
CA GLU A 338 -17.96 10.86 11.12
C GLU A 338 -17.99 11.30 12.58
N THR A 339 -19.19 11.24 13.13
CA THR A 339 -19.52 11.47 14.54
C THR A 339 -18.37 11.02 15.43
N ALA A 340 -17.78 11.98 16.14
CA ALA A 340 -16.60 11.85 17.00
C ALA A 340 -16.78 10.94 18.24
N SER A 341 -17.58 9.88 18.15
CA SER A 341 -18.10 9.12 19.28
C SER A 341 -17.32 7.85 19.63
N MET A 342 -16.28 7.47 18.90
CA MET A 342 -15.36 6.42 19.35
C MET A 342 -13.94 6.76 18.90
N ARG A 343 -13.26 7.59 19.70
CA ARG A 343 -11.80 7.48 19.80
C ARG A 343 -11.53 6.09 20.39
N GLN A 344 -11.43 5.08 19.53
CA GLN A 344 -10.98 3.77 19.96
C GLN A 344 -9.61 3.98 20.61
N LEU A 345 -9.54 3.67 21.90
CA LEU A 345 -8.30 3.69 22.65
C LEU A 345 -7.35 2.74 21.93
N LEU A 346 -6.15 3.24 21.66
CA LEU A 346 -5.15 2.48 20.94
C LEU A 346 -4.83 1.16 21.64
N PRO A 347 -4.30 0.18 20.89
CA PRO A 347 -3.55 -0.92 21.45
C PRO A 347 -2.51 -0.40 22.44
N ASN A 348 -2.74 -0.57 23.74
CA ASN A 348 -1.65 -0.46 24.70
C ASN A 348 -0.87 -1.78 24.65
N ILE A 349 0.02 -1.89 23.65
CA ILE A 349 0.89 -3.05 23.51
C ILE A 349 1.92 -2.98 24.64
N ASP A 350 1.71 -3.79 25.66
CA ASP A 350 2.68 -4.02 26.72
C ASP A 350 3.96 -4.64 26.11
N ARG A 351 4.94 -3.80 25.78
CA ARG A 351 6.22 -4.19 25.17
C ARG A 351 7.05 -5.09 26.08
N ALA A 352 6.84 -5.05 27.39
CA ALA A 352 7.48 -6.00 28.30
C ALA A 352 6.98 -7.43 28.06
N LYS A 353 5.75 -7.61 27.56
CA LYS A 353 5.19 -8.92 27.19
C LYS A 353 5.32 -9.25 25.70
N ALA A 354 5.16 -8.25 24.83
CA ALA A 354 5.21 -8.44 23.38
C ALA A 354 6.65 -8.49 22.84
N GLY A 355 7.62 -7.95 23.61
CA GLY A 355 8.98 -7.73 23.14
C GLY A 355 9.09 -6.53 22.20
N TYR A 356 10.33 -6.24 21.82
CA TYR A 356 10.65 -5.29 20.77
C TYR A 356 10.96 -6.06 19.48
N VAL A 357 10.58 -5.48 18.36
CA VAL A 357 10.55 -6.16 17.06
C VAL A 357 11.44 -5.39 16.10
N ALA A 358 12.53 -6.01 15.64
CA ALA A 358 13.48 -5.42 14.71
C ALA A 358 13.33 -6.03 13.31
N THR A 359 13.10 -5.19 12.31
CA THR A 359 13.08 -5.60 10.90
C THR A 359 14.52 -5.72 10.40
N VAL A 360 14.85 -6.88 9.82
CA VAL A 360 16.15 -7.12 9.21
C VAL A 360 15.89 -7.47 7.76
N HIS A 361 16.36 -6.65 6.81
CA HIS A 361 16.34 -7.07 5.41
C HIS A 361 17.42 -8.12 5.22
N CYS A 362 17.06 -9.40 5.35
CA CYS A 362 17.91 -10.49 4.92
C CYS A 362 17.91 -10.53 3.37
N GLY A 363 18.66 -9.61 2.75
CA GLY A 363 18.97 -9.73 1.33
C GLY A 363 19.66 -11.07 1.06
N HIS A 364 19.50 -11.58 -0.18
CA HIS A 364 20.28 -12.71 -0.68
C HIS A 364 21.77 -12.45 -0.35
N ASN A 365 22.35 -13.29 0.52
CA ASN A 365 23.72 -13.26 1.08
C ASN A 365 23.93 -12.71 2.52
N GLY A 366 22.89 -12.43 3.28
CA GLY A 366 22.95 -12.52 4.77
C GLY A 366 23.85 -11.52 5.52
N VAL A 367 24.28 -10.42 4.89
CA VAL A 367 25.06 -9.37 5.59
C VAL A 367 24.12 -8.26 6.03
N MET A 368 23.99 -8.08 7.35
CA MET A 368 23.32 -6.93 7.93
C MET A 368 24.15 -5.67 7.68
N THR A 369 23.48 -4.61 7.25
CA THR A 369 24.07 -3.27 7.16
C THR A 369 24.33 -2.68 8.54
N ASP A 370 25.20 -1.67 8.61
CA ASP A 370 25.52 -1.00 9.88
C ASP A 370 24.26 -0.44 10.56
N GLY A 371 23.31 0.10 9.80
CA GLY A 371 22.02 0.55 10.33
C GLY A 371 21.20 -0.59 10.93
N GLU A 372 21.13 -1.75 10.26
CA GLU A 372 20.43 -2.94 10.77
C GLU A 372 21.14 -3.53 12.02
N LEU A 373 22.47 -3.50 12.06
CA LEU A 373 23.25 -3.92 13.23
C LEU A 373 23.04 -2.97 14.42
N GLN A 374 22.99 -1.66 14.17
CA GLN A 374 22.67 -0.67 15.20
C GLN A 374 21.23 -0.83 15.71
N LEU A 375 20.28 -1.08 14.81
CA LEU A 375 18.89 -1.38 15.15
C LEU A 375 18.80 -2.63 16.04
N LEU A 376 19.47 -3.71 15.66
CA LEU A 376 19.54 -4.95 16.45
C LEU A 376 20.18 -4.70 17.82
N ALA A 377 21.30 -3.98 17.86
CA ALA A 377 21.99 -3.66 19.11
C ALA A 377 21.11 -2.83 20.06
N LEU A 378 20.34 -1.88 19.52
CA LEU A 378 19.37 -1.09 20.27
C LEU A 378 18.27 -1.98 20.89
N HIS A 379 17.75 -2.95 20.13
CA HIS A 379 16.75 -3.89 20.62
C HIS A 379 17.30 -4.83 21.69
N ILE A 380 18.48 -5.41 21.48
CA ILE A 380 19.16 -6.28 22.45
C ILE A 380 19.39 -5.53 23.78
N ARG A 381 19.79 -4.25 23.71
CA ARG A 381 19.96 -3.41 24.90
C ARG A 381 18.64 -3.14 25.61
N ALA A 382 17.58 -2.79 24.87
CA ALA A 382 16.28 -2.51 25.45
C ALA A 382 15.64 -3.74 26.11
N CYS A 383 15.90 -4.93 25.58
CA CYS A 383 15.48 -6.20 26.17
C CYS A 383 16.33 -6.64 27.37
N GLY A 384 17.41 -5.93 27.71
CA GLY A 384 18.33 -6.32 28.77
C GLY A 384 19.01 -7.68 28.51
N PHE A 385 19.25 -8.04 27.25
CA PHE A 385 19.79 -9.36 26.93
C PHE A 385 21.32 -9.44 27.16
N GLY A 386 21.80 -10.53 27.74
CA GLY A 386 23.21 -10.80 27.98
C GLY A 386 23.87 -9.74 28.88
N LYS A 387 24.98 -9.15 28.42
CA LYS A 387 25.74 -8.13 29.19
C LYS A 387 24.96 -6.85 29.53
N TYR A 388 23.77 -6.68 28.95
CA TYR A 388 22.89 -5.54 29.21
C TYR A 388 21.85 -5.82 30.30
N ALA A 389 21.78 -7.05 30.85
CA ALA A 389 20.83 -7.42 31.90
C ALA A 389 21.06 -6.67 33.21
N ASP A 390 22.34 -6.40 33.54
CA ASP A 390 22.74 -5.89 34.86
C ASP A 390 22.83 -4.35 34.94
N GLY A 391 22.34 -3.64 33.92
CA GLY A 391 22.37 -2.17 33.90
C GLY A 391 23.78 -1.55 33.86
N ALA A 392 24.80 -2.32 33.48
CA ALA A 392 26.17 -1.82 33.35
C ALA A 392 26.26 -0.79 32.21
N ASP A 393 26.80 0.40 32.53
CA ASP A 393 26.84 1.58 31.66
C ASP A 393 27.66 1.32 30.37
N VAL A 394 27.02 1.46 29.21
CA VAL A 394 27.48 0.93 27.88
C VAL A 394 28.29 1.94 27.07
N SER A 395 28.61 3.11 27.62
CA SER A 395 29.15 4.24 26.86
C SER A 395 30.56 4.02 26.26
N SER A 396 31.24 2.88 26.49
CA SER A 396 32.64 2.67 26.11
C SER A 396 32.92 1.59 25.05
N SER A 397 31.96 0.76 24.61
CA SER A 397 32.31 -0.52 23.93
C SER A 397 32.04 -0.65 22.41
N ILE A 398 31.59 0.40 21.70
CA ILE A 398 31.23 0.28 20.26
C ILE A 398 32.25 1.00 19.33
N THR A 399 33.40 1.43 19.86
CA THR A 399 34.48 1.93 19.00
C THR A 399 35.50 0.83 18.74
N SER A 400 35.74 0.57 17.45
CA SER A 400 36.83 -0.22 16.88
C SER A 400 36.62 -1.73 16.67
N THR A 401 36.44 -2.09 15.39
CA THR A 401 36.90 -3.35 14.76
C THR A 401 36.33 -4.67 15.30
N GLY A 402 35.07 -4.98 14.97
CA GLY A 402 34.41 -6.24 15.36
C GLY A 402 34.30 -7.26 14.24
N ARG A 403 35.40 -7.93 13.88
CA ARG A 403 35.32 -9.30 13.35
C ARG A 403 34.81 -10.15 14.50
N VAL A 404 33.54 -10.56 14.49
CA VAL A 404 32.99 -11.47 15.50
C VAL A 404 33.66 -12.83 15.27
N GLN A 405 34.66 -13.18 16.08
CA GLN A 405 35.10 -14.57 16.18
C GLN A 405 34.07 -15.32 17.02
N PRO A 406 33.42 -16.36 16.50
CA PRO A 406 32.58 -17.22 17.32
C PRO A 406 33.50 -17.99 18.27
N GLN A 407 33.40 -17.72 19.57
CA GLN A 407 33.83 -18.69 20.57
C GLN A 407 32.67 -19.66 20.77
N LEU A 408 32.90 -20.91 20.36
CA LEU A 408 32.10 -22.08 20.74
C LEU A 408 32.59 -22.61 22.09
#